data_AF-A0A1H3KFF0-F1
#
_entry.id   AF-A0A1H3KFF0-F1
#
_cell.length_a   1.000
_cell.length_b   1.000
_cell.length_c   1.000
_cell.angle_alpha   90.00
_cell.angle_beta   90.00
_cell.angle_gamma   90.00
#
_symmetry.space_group_name_H-M   'P 1'
#
loop_
_entity.id
_entity.type
_entity.pdbx_description
1 polymer ?
#
loop_
_entity_poly.entity_id
_entity_poly.type
_entity_poly.pdbx_seq_one_letter_code
_entity_poly.pdbx_strand_id
1 'polypeptide(L)'
;MRNQDGFALPSTLILLFLLFSFFIYEINMLQSDQRFYKEAQQKFLLEEITDQAIISIKADLQEKEQNDVFAFQYENGEVSGRYVFENDIIFVTLQCMTKERRSYKVNFQYDKTNKKVMNWAEERGNGS
;
A
#
# COMPACT_ATOMS: atom_id res chain seq x y z
N MET A 1 65.10 21.85 -1.68
CA MET A 1 63.65 21.61 -1.41
C MET A 1 63.43 20.12 -1.62
N ARG A 2 63.05 19.37 -0.57
CA ARG A 2 63.06 17.90 -0.58
C ARG A 2 61.66 17.41 -0.98
N ASN A 3 61.53 16.80 -2.15
CA ASN A 3 60.30 16.11 -2.57
C ASN A 3 60.01 14.99 -1.56
N GLN A 4 58.96 15.18 -0.76
CA GLN A 4 58.35 14.10 -0.01
C GLN A 4 57.24 13.57 -0.91
N ASP A 5 57.58 12.61 -1.77
CA ASP A 5 56.56 11.86 -2.49
C ASP A 5 55.66 11.21 -1.43
N GLY A 6 54.40 11.63 -1.37
CA GLY A 6 53.44 11.20 -0.36
C GLY A 6 53.18 9.71 -0.48
N PHE A 7 53.88 8.91 0.32
CA PHE A 7 53.70 7.46 0.35
C PHE A 7 52.54 7.12 1.30
N ALA A 8 51.41 6.69 0.74
CA ALA A 8 50.33 6.13 1.54
C ALA A 8 50.78 4.78 2.12
N LEU A 9 50.85 4.70 3.46
CA LEU A 9 51.18 3.45 4.14
C LEU A 9 50.08 2.40 3.83
N PRO A 10 50.42 1.13 3.53
CA PRO A 10 49.42 0.09 3.26
C PRO A 10 48.37 -0.04 4.38
N SER A 11 48.74 0.26 5.62
CA SER A 11 47.83 0.28 6.77
C SER A 11 46.75 1.35 6.67
N THR A 12 47.05 2.54 6.10
CA THR A 12 46.03 3.58 5.93
C THR A 12 45.04 3.20 4.84
N LEU A 13 45.47 2.50 3.80
CA LEU A 13 44.58 1.96 2.77
C LEU A 13 43.65 0.87 3.32
N ILE A 14 44.17 -0.03 4.18
CA ILE A 14 43.35 -1.04 4.85
C ILE A 14 42.33 -0.39 5.79
N LEU A 15 42.75 0.60 6.58
CA LEU A 15 41.84 1.34 7.47
C LEU A 15 40.75 2.05 6.66
N LEU A 16 41.13 2.72 5.57
CA LEU A 16 40.21 3.41 4.68
C LEU A 16 39.19 2.44 4.07
N PHE A 17 39.65 1.26 3.64
CA PHE A 17 38.77 0.22 3.09
C PHE A 17 37.74 -0.28 4.12
N LEU A 18 38.19 -0.56 5.35
CA LEU A 18 37.27 -0.96 6.44
C LEU A 18 36.25 0.14 6.75
N LEU A 19 36.70 1.39 6.74
CA LEU A 19 35.88 2.55 7.03
C LEU A 19 34.83 2.80 5.93
N PHE A 20 35.20 2.62 4.66
CA PHE A 20 34.23 2.62 3.55
C PHE A 20 33.26 1.44 3.60
N SER A 21 33.73 0.24 3.94
CA SER A 21 32.85 -0.92 4.09
C SER A 21 31.82 -0.70 5.21
N PHE A 22 32.23 -0.10 6.32
CA PHE A 22 31.33 0.27 7.41
C PHE A 22 30.28 1.29 6.95
N PHE A 23 30.69 2.35 6.26
CA PHE A 23 29.73 3.33 5.74
C PHE A 23 28.75 2.75 4.72
N ILE A 24 29.22 1.87 3.83
CA ILE A 24 28.34 1.19 2.87
C ILE A 24 27.30 0.34 3.62
N TYR A 25 27.71 -0.37 4.67
CA TYR A 25 26.79 -1.14 5.50
C TYR A 25 25.73 -0.26 6.17
N GLU A 26 26.15 0.81 6.85
CA GLU A 26 25.25 1.76 7.51
C GLU A 26 24.26 2.42 6.54
N ILE A 27 24.73 2.83 5.35
CA ILE A 27 23.86 3.41 4.32
C ILE A 27 22.81 2.40 3.85
N ASN A 28 23.21 1.15 3.62
CA ASN A 28 22.27 0.11 3.21
C ASN A 28 21.24 -0.19 4.30
N MET A 29 21.67 -0.24 5.57
CA MET A 29 20.78 -0.42 6.72
C MET A 29 19.75 0.73 6.78
N LEU A 30 20.21 1.98 6.71
CA LEU A 30 19.35 3.15 6.73
C LEU A 30 18.35 3.15 5.56
N GLN A 31 18.79 2.79 4.36
CA GLN A 31 17.90 2.69 3.19
C GLN A 31 16.85 1.58 3.37
N SER A 32 17.23 0.45 3.96
CA SER A 32 16.31 -0.64 4.27
C SER A 32 15.23 -0.18 5.24
N ASP A 33 15.61 0.47 6.34
CA ASP A 33 14.67 1.00 7.33
C ASP A 33 13.71 2.01 6.69
N GLN A 34 14.23 2.96 5.90
CA GLN A 34 13.39 3.94 5.20
C GLN A 34 12.38 3.28 4.25
N ARG A 35 12.76 2.19 3.56
CA ARG A 35 11.83 1.43 2.72
C ARG A 35 10.78 0.74 3.55
N PHE A 36 11.17 0.08 4.64
CA PHE A 36 10.24 -0.57 5.56
C PHE A 36 9.20 0.41 6.12
N TYR A 37 9.62 1.59 6.57
CA TYR A 37 8.69 2.62 7.07
C TYR A 37 7.72 3.10 5.99
N LYS A 38 8.20 3.32 4.76
CA LYS A 38 7.33 3.70 3.63
C LYS A 38 6.30 2.62 3.31
N GLU A 39 6.72 1.36 3.28
CA GLU A 39 5.81 0.24 3.06
C GLU A 39 4.79 0.10 4.19
N ALA A 40 5.21 0.25 5.45
CA ALA A 40 4.32 0.22 6.60
C ALA A 40 3.29 1.35 6.56
N GLN A 41 3.72 2.57 6.22
CA GLN A 41 2.82 3.72 6.07
C GLN A 41 1.82 3.51 4.93
N GLN A 42 2.26 2.99 3.79
CA GLN A 42 1.36 2.67 2.67
C GLN A 42 0.34 1.59 3.03
N LYS A 43 0.74 0.56 3.78
CA LYS A 43 -0.19 -0.47 4.29
C LYS A 43 -1.21 0.12 5.24
N PHE A 44 -0.78 0.95 6.19
CA PHE A 44 -1.67 1.59 7.16
C PHE A 44 -2.71 2.48 6.45
N LEU A 45 -2.30 3.31 5.50
CA LEU A 45 -3.23 4.13 4.72
C LEU A 45 -4.22 3.28 3.91
N LEU A 46 -3.79 2.14 3.38
CA LEU A 46 -4.67 1.22 2.66
C LEU A 46 -5.71 0.59 3.60
N GLU A 47 -5.30 0.15 4.78
CA GLU A 47 -6.19 -0.40 5.81
C GLU A 47 -7.23 0.66 6.23
N GLU A 48 -6.79 1.89 6.50
CA GLU A 48 -7.68 2.99 6.89
C GLU A 48 -8.73 3.30 5.81
N ILE A 49 -8.32 3.45 4.56
CA ILE A 49 -9.26 3.69 3.44
C ILE A 49 -10.21 2.50 3.29
N THR A 50 -9.73 1.28 3.48
CA THR A 50 -10.55 0.07 3.36
C THR A 50 -11.62 0.01 4.45
N ASP A 51 -11.26 0.31 5.69
CA ASP A 51 -12.21 0.35 6.81
C ASP A 51 -13.28 1.43 6.60
N GLN A 52 -12.87 2.63 6.15
CA GLN A 52 -13.80 3.71 5.81
C GLN A 52 -14.72 3.31 4.65
N ALA A 53 -14.19 2.65 3.62
CA ALA A 53 -14.97 2.14 2.50
C ALA A 53 -16.02 1.12 2.95
N ILE A 54 -15.65 0.16 3.81
CA ILE A 54 -16.59 -0.84 4.34
C ILE A 54 -17.72 -0.18 5.13
N ILE A 55 -17.42 0.83 5.95
CA ILE A 55 -18.45 1.56 6.72
C ILE A 55 -19.42 2.28 5.76
N SER A 56 -18.89 2.98 4.75
CA SER A 56 -19.72 3.68 3.76
C SER A 56 -20.58 2.73 2.92
N ILE A 57 -20.04 1.59 2.49
CA ILE A 57 -20.77 0.58 1.72
C ILE A 57 -21.88 -0.03 2.58
N LYS A 58 -21.61 -0.32 3.86
CA LYS A 58 -22.65 -0.82 4.78
C LYS A 58 -23.79 0.17 4.97
N ALA A 59 -23.50 1.47 5.02
CA ALA A 59 -24.52 2.52 5.12
C ALA A 59 -25.33 2.64 3.80
N ASP A 60 -24.64 2.69 2.65
CA ASP A 60 -25.27 2.79 1.33
C ASP A 60 -26.14 1.57 0.99
N LEU A 61 -25.70 0.36 1.39
CA LEU A 61 -26.48 -0.88 1.24
C LEU A 61 -27.71 -0.99 2.17
N GLN A 62 -27.83 -0.14 3.20
CA GLN A 62 -29.07 -0.06 3.99
C GLN A 62 -30.15 0.73 3.26
N GLU A 63 -29.77 1.68 2.39
CA GLU A 63 -30.71 2.52 1.65
C GLU A 63 -30.99 2.01 0.23
N LYS A 64 -30.12 1.15 -0.34
CA LYS A 64 -30.23 0.65 -1.71
C LYS A 64 -30.48 -0.85 -1.79
N GLU A 65 -31.49 -1.23 -2.58
CA GLU A 65 -31.86 -2.63 -2.84
C GLU A 65 -31.67 -3.09 -4.30
N GLN A 66 -31.01 -2.27 -5.12
CA GLN A 66 -30.84 -2.54 -6.55
C GLN A 66 -29.40 -2.37 -6.99
N ASN A 67 -29.05 -3.05 -8.09
CA ASN A 67 -27.75 -2.90 -8.75
C ASN A 67 -27.46 -1.42 -9.01
N ASP A 68 -26.36 -0.94 -8.47
CA ASP A 68 -25.98 0.46 -8.58
C ASP A 68 -24.46 0.61 -8.66
N VAL A 69 -24.03 1.75 -9.19
CA VAL A 69 -22.62 2.16 -9.27
C VAL A 69 -22.40 3.22 -8.21
N PHE A 70 -21.38 3.03 -7.38
CA PHE A 70 -21.03 3.97 -6.33
C PHE A 70 -19.66 4.59 -6.59
N ALA A 71 -19.50 5.85 -6.19
CA ALA A 71 -18.24 6.56 -6.21
C ALA A 71 -18.15 7.40 -4.93
N PHE A 72 -17.19 7.06 -4.07
CA PHE A 72 -16.90 7.76 -2.83
C PHE A 72 -15.54 8.45 -2.95
N GLN A 73 -15.50 9.73 -2.59
CA GLN A 73 -14.30 10.55 -2.56
C GLN A 73 -13.80 10.64 -1.12
N TYR A 74 -12.56 10.23 -0.88
CA TYR A 74 -11.89 10.33 0.41
C TYR A 74 -10.68 11.25 0.31
N GLU A 75 -10.19 11.73 1.46
CA GLU A 75 -9.07 12.67 1.52
C GLU A 75 -7.79 12.11 0.87
N ASN A 76 -7.62 10.78 0.87
CA ASN A 76 -6.44 10.08 0.37
C ASN A 76 -6.64 9.30 -0.96
N GLY A 77 -7.83 9.36 -1.56
CA GLY A 77 -8.12 8.67 -2.81
C GLY A 77 -9.61 8.62 -3.16
N GLU A 78 -9.91 8.06 -4.33
CA GLU A 78 -11.26 7.82 -4.81
C GLU A 78 -11.55 6.32 -4.82
N VAL A 79 -12.73 5.92 -4.38
CA VAL A 79 -13.21 4.55 -4.45
C VAL A 79 -14.42 4.52 -5.35
N SER A 80 -14.36 3.77 -6.45
CA SER A 80 -15.50 3.55 -7.33
C SER A 80 -15.79 2.07 -7.46
N GLY A 81 -17.05 1.71 -7.67
CA GLY A 81 -17.43 0.30 -7.67
C GLY A 81 -18.86 0.07 -8.11
N ARG A 82 -19.26 -1.20 -8.07
CA ARG A 82 -20.60 -1.64 -8.40
C ARG A 82 -21.08 -2.68 -7.40
N TYR A 83 -22.37 -2.61 -7.10
CA TYR A 83 -23.11 -3.66 -6.42
C TYR A 83 -23.83 -4.55 -7.45
N VAL A 84 -23.71 -5.87 -7.29
CA VAL A 84 -24.51 -6.86 -8.00
C VAL A 84 -25.26 -7.68 -6.96
N PHE A 85 -26.58 -7.53 -6.91
CA PHE A 85 -27.46 -8.22 -5.98
C PHE A 85 -27.86 -9.57 -6.58
N GLU A 86 -27.57 -10.67 -5.88
CA GLU A 86 -27.97 -12.02 -6.25
C GLU A 86 -28.62 -12.70 -5.04
N ASN A 87 -29.95 -12.60 -4.95
CA ASN A 87 -30.76 -13.04 -3.81
C ASN A 87 -30.30 -12.40 -2.48
N ASP A 88 -29.87 -13.21 -1.51
CA ASP A 88 -29.39 -12.77 -0.19
C ASP A 88 -27.89 -12.42 -0.17
N ILE A 89 -27.19 -12.60 -1.29
CA ILE A 89 -25.75 -12.31 -1.42
C ILE A 89 -25.55 -11.12 -2.35
N ILE A 90 -24.78 -10.13 -1.92
CA ILE A 90 -24.39 -8.99 -2.73
C ILE A 90 -22.92 -9.13 -3.09
N PHE A 91 -22.63 -9.17 -4.39
CA PHE A 91 -21.27 -9.08 -4.89
C PHE A 91 -20.88 -7.62 -5.01
N VAL A 92 -19.81 -7.23 -4.32
CA VAL A 92 -19.27 -5.89 -4.34
C VAL A 92 -17.90 -5.92 -5.01
N THR A 93 -17.79 -5.22 -6.13
CA THR A 93 -16.50 -4.94 -6.78
C THR A 93 -16.16 -3.48 -6.48
N LEU A 94 -15.08 -3.27 -5.74
CA LEU A 94 -14.54 -1.95 -5.44
C LEU A 94 -13.19 -1.77 -6.12
N GLN A 95 -12.98 -0.58 -6.65
CA GLN A 95 -11.73 -0.13 -7.22
C GLN A 95 -11.31 1.14 -6.48
N CYS A 96 -10.32 1.00 -5.61
CA CYS A 96 -9.67 2.12 -4.94
C CYS A 96 -8.56 2.66 -5.84
N MET A 97 -8.56 3.97 -6.05
CA MET A 97 -7.50 4.70 -6.71
C MET A 97 -6.91 5.72 -5.73
N THR A 98 -5.67 5.50 -5.34
CA THR A 98 -4.94 6.44 -4.48
C THR A 98 -4.48 7.66 -5.31
N LYS A 99 -4.20 8.78 -4.64
CA LYS A 99 -3.62 9.99 -5.29
C LYS A 99 -2.29 9.71 -6.04
N GLU A 100 -1.58 8.66 -5.66
CA GLU A 100 -0.36 8.18 -6.34
C GLU A 100 -0.64 7.28 -7.57
N ARG A 101 -1.88 7.27 -8.10
CA ARG A 101 -2.32 6.46 -9.26
C ARG A 101 -2.17 4.94 -9.10
N ARG A 102 -1.93 4.43 -7.88
CA ARG A 102 -2.02 2.98 -7.63
C ARG A 102 -3.49 2.58 -7.57
N SER A 103 -3.85 1.61 -8.41
CA SER A 103 -5.18 1.02 -8.45
C SER A 103 -5.20 -0.29 -7.67
N TYR A 104 -6.20 -0.42 -6.82
CA TYR A 104 -6.41 -1.59 -5.99
C TYR A 104 -7.84 -2.06 -6.20
N LYS A 105 -8.02 -3.29 -6.69
CA LYS A 105 -9.35 -3.87 -6.87
C LYS A 105 -9.58 -4.88 -5.77
N VAL A 106 -10.74 -4.80 -5.14
CA VAL A 106 -11.19 -5.82 -4.20
C VAL A 106 -12.57 -6.29 -4.61
N ASN A 107 -12.74 -7.60 -4.60
CA ASN A 107 -14.03 -8.23 -4.76
C ASN A 107 -14.38 -8.88 -3.42
N PHE A 108 -15.56 -8.59 -2.89
CA PHE A 108 -16.06 -9.27 -1.71
C PHE A 108 -17.54 -9.57 -1.84
N GLN A 109 -17.99 -10.58 -1.12
CA GLN A 109 -19.40 -10.95 -1.02
C GLN A 109 -19.95 -10.43 0.31
N TYR A 110 -21.14 -9.84 0.29
CA TYR A 110 -21.82 -9.37 1.48
C TYR A 110 -23.13 -10.14 1.63
N ASP A 111 -23.23 -10.89 2.73
CA ASP A 111 -24.45 -11.63 3.10
C ASP A 111 -25.43 -10.67 3.79
N LYS A 112 -26.58 -10.39 3.17
CA LYS A 112 -27.64 -9.53 3.73
C LYS A 112 -28.25 -10.12 5.00
N THR A 113 -28.38 -11.44 5.07
CA THR A 113 -29.05 -12.17 6.15
C THR A 113 -28.19 -12.19 7.42
N ASN A 114 -26.88 -12.40 7.27
CA ASN A 114 -25.93 -12.40 8.39
C ASN A 114 -25.20 -11.07 8.62
N LYS A 115 -25.36 -10.09 7.72
CA LYS A 115 -24.63 -8.80 7.73
C LYS A 115 -23.10 -8.98 7.81
N LYS A 116 -22.57 -10.00 7.12
CA LYS A 116 -21.15 -10.37 7.15
C LYS A 116 -20.53 -10.24 5.77
N VAL A 117 -19.29 -9.76 5.75
CA VAL A 117 -18.41 -9.78 4.57
C VAL A 117 -17.78 -11.17 4.49
N MET A 118 -17.86 -11.80 3.34
CA MET A 118 -17.33 -13.13 3.03
C MET A 118 -16.54 -13.09 1.72
N ASN A 119 -15.66 -14.08 1.51
CA ASN A 119 -14.93 -14.27 0.25
C ASN A 119 -14.20 -13.00 -0.22
N TRP A 120 -13.37 -12.44 0.66
CA TRP A 120 -12.53 -11.28 0.37
C TRP A 120 -11.40 -11.69 -0.60
N ALA A 121 -11.41 -11.10 -1.80
CA ALA A 121 -10.41 -11.33 -2.83
C ALA A 121 -9.79 -10.00 -3.26
N GLU A 122 -8.48 -9.88 -3.04
CA GLU A 122 -7.70 -8.70 -3.37
C GLU A 122 -6.94 -8.90 -4.68
N GLU A 123 -7.18 -8.05 -5.66
CA GLU A 123 -6.38 -7.97 -6.87
C GLU A 123 -5.57 -6.67 -6.85
N ARG A 124 -4.27 -6.82 -6.56
CA ARG A 124 -3.30 -5.73 -6.73
C ARG A 124 -3.00 -5.60 -8.21
N GLY A 125 -3.45 -4.50 -8.81
CA GLY A 125 -3.02 -4.15 -10.15
C GLY A 125 -1.51 -3.95 -10.15
N ASN A 126 -0.76 -4.89 -10.73
CA ASN A 126 0.60 -4.63 -11.17
C ASN A 126 0.49 -3.49 -12.18
N GLY A 127 0.89 -2.29 -11.79
CA GLY A 127 1.11 -1.20 -12.72
C GLY A 127 2.09 -1.69 -13.78
N SER A 128 1.57 -1.87 -15.00
CA SER A 128 2.39 -1.97 -16.20
C SER A 128 2.99 -0.61 -16.53
#